data_AF-A0A0A9X6I7-F1
#
_entry.id   AF-A0A0A9X6I7-F1
#
_cell.length_a   1.000
_cell.length_b   1.000
_cell.length_c   1.000
_cell.angle_alpha   90.00
_cell.angle_beta   90.00
_cell.angle_gamma   90.00
#
_symmetry.space_group_name_H-M   'P 1'
#
loop_
_entity.id
_entity.type
_entity.pdbx_description
1 polymer ?
#
loop_
_entity_poly.entity_id
_entity_poly.type
_entity_poly.pdbx_seq_one_letter_code
_entity_poly.pdbx_strand_id
1 'polypeptide(L)'
;KLQVKMTTYTWQNGGWKMLFKSDTKSVWALLQRLSPGILKGILKCFNMKDHNLPPGDHVCNEWHMDPFKKALPVSIKTKAYINIDFYRHNQKLGCTKVLLDVS
;
A
#
# COMPACT_ATOMS: atom_id res chain seq x y z
N LYS A 1 -6.64 4.56 19.25
CA LYS A 1 -5.47 3.99 18.54
C LYS A 1 -5.75 3.94 17.04
N LEU A 2 -4.81 4.35 16.19
CA LEU A 2 -4.94 4.21 14.73
C LEU A 2 -4.77 2.73 14.34
N GLN A 3 -5.62 2.26 13.44
CA GLN A 3 -5.60 0.93 12.88
C GLN A 3 -5.72 1.04 11.36
N VAL A 4 -4.89 0.29 10.65
CA VAL A 4 -4.84 0.26 9.19
C VAL A 4 -5.12 -1.17 8.76
N LYS A 5 -6.21 -1.35 8.01
CA LYS A 5 -6.60 -2.65 7.47
C LYS A 5 -6.40 -2.64 5.97
N MET A 6 -5.64 -3.59 5.45
CA MET A 6 -5.43 -3.74 4.00
C MET A 6 -6.00 -5.07 3.55
N THR A 7 -6.70 -5.07 2.42
CA THR A 7 -7.12 -6.29 1.72
C THR A 7 -6.73 -6.17 0.26
N THR A 8 -6.06 -7.18 -0.27
CA THR A 8 -5.64 -7.25 -1.66
C THR A 8 -6.35 -8.41 -2.34
N TYR A 9 -6.80 -8.19 -3.56
CA TYR A 9 -7.42 -9.17 -4.44
C TYR A 9 -6.65 -9.21 -5.76
N THR A 10 -6.67 -10.36 -6.43
CA THR A 10 -6.17 -10.54 -7.80
C THR A 10 -7.24 -11.13 -8.69
N TRP A 11 -7.21 -10.81 -9.97
CA TRP A 11 -8.12 -11.39 -10.95
C TRP A 11 -7.59 -12.72 -11.48
N GLN A 12 -8.28 -13.82 -11.17
CA GLN A 12 -7.90 -15.17 -11.58
C GLN A 12 -9.15 -15.92 -12.06
N ASN A 13 -9.03 -16.63 -13.18
CA ASN A 13 -10.09 -17.51 -13.72
C ASN A 13 -11.46 -16.82 -13.82
N GLY A 14 -11.50 -15.57 -14.27
CA GLY A 14 -12.74 -14.82 -14.46
C GLY A 14 -13.36 -14.22 -13.20
N GLY A 15 -12.62 -14.14 -12.08
CA GLY A 15 -13.12 -13.48 -10.87
C GLY A 15 -12.05 -12.94 -9.93
N TRP A 16 -12.46 -12.11 -8.99
CA TRP A 16 -11.60 -11.59 -7.92
C TRP A 16 -11.38 -12.65 -6.83
N LYS A 17 -10.11 -12.94 -6.54
CA LYS A 17 -9.70 -13.82 -5.44
C LYS A 17 -8.93 -13.01 -4.40
N MET A 18 -9.30 -13.17 -3.13
CA MET A 18 -8.56 -12.53 -2.04
C MET A 18 -7.17 -13.14 -1.97
N LEU A 19 -6.18 -12.27 -2.02
CA LEU A 19 -4.78 -12.63 -2.07
C LEU A 19 -4.16 -12.48 -0.68
N PHE A 20 -4.47 -11.38 -0.01
CA PHE A 20 -3.86 -11.04 1.25
C PHE A 20 -4.76 -10.13 2.07
N LYS A 21 -4.72 -10.28 3.40
CA LYS A 21 -5.37 -9.39 4.36
C LYS A 21 -4.40 -9.08 5.50
N SER A 22 -4.36 -7.82 5.90
CA SER A 22 -3.55 -7.33 7.02
C SER A 22 -4.33 -6.43 7.93
N ASP A 23 -3.94 -6.46 9.19
CA ASP A 23 -4.34 -5.54 10.24
C ASP A 23 -3.07 -5.04 10.94
N THR A 24 -2.81 -3.74 10.89
CA THR A 24 -1.63 -3.13 11.50
C THR A 24 -1.99 -1.84 12.23
N LYS A 25 -1.05 -1.35 13.05
CA LYS A 25 -1.18 -0.05 13.73
C LYS A 25 -0.69 1.13 12.88
N SER A 26 -0.10 0.88 11.71
CA SER A 26 0.56 1.90 10.88
C SER A 26 0.75 1.47 9.43
N VAL A 27 0.50 2.38 8.48
CA VAL A 27 0.77 2.19 7.04
C VAL A 27 2.24 1.87 6.81
N TRP A 28 3.15 2.47 7.57
CA TRP A 28 4.58 2.25 7.44
C TRP A 28 4.98 0.81 7.73
N ALA A 29 4.44 0.22 8.79
CA ALA A 29 4.68 -1.18 9.12
C ALA A 29 4.12 -2.14 8.05
N LEU A 30 2.99 -1.77 7.45
CA LEU A 30 2.40 -2.51 6.34
C LEU A 30 3.30 -2.47 5.09
N LEU A 31 3.76 -1.28 4.70
CA LEU A 31 4.65 -1.08 3.56
C LEU A 31 6.02 -1.72 3.77
N GLN A 32 6.61 -1.60 4.96
CA GLN A 32 7.89 -2.24 5.29
C GLN A 32 7.81 -3.77 5.13
N ARG A 33 6.69 -4.39 5.53
CA ARG A 33 6.50 -5.84 5.42
C ARG A 33 6.22 -6.30 4.00
N LEU A 34 5.33 -5.59 3.29
CA LEU A 34 4.83 -6.06 2.00
C LEU A 34 5.70 -5.62 0.85
N SER A 35 6.31 -4.44 0.94
CA SER A 35 7.03 -3.87 -0.18
C SER A 35 8.00 -2.79 0.32
N PRO A 36 9.11 -3.19 0.96
CA PRO A 36 10.10 -2.24 1.51
C PRO A 36 10.69 -1.32 0.44
N GLY A 37 10.72 -1.76 -0.83
CA GLY A 37 11.09 -0.91 -1.96
C GLY A 37 10.14 0.26 -2.19
N ILE A 38 8.83 0.06 -2.02
CA ILE A 38 7.80 1.12 -2.13
C ILE A 38 8.00 2.14 -1.02
N LEU A 39 8.21 1.66 0.21
CA LEU A 39 8.47 2.52 1.35
C LEU A 39 9.70 3.40 1.12
N LYS A 40 10.80 2.81 0.65
CA LYS A 40 12.02 3.55 0.30
C LYS A 40 11.75 4.58 -0.80
N GLY A 41 10.94 4.25 -1.80
CA GLY A 41 10.52 5.16 -2.87
C GLY A 41 9.71 6.35 -2.32
N ILE A 42 8.74 6.10 -1.45
CA ILE A 42 7.94 7.13 -0.77
C ILE A 42 8.83 8.07 0.03
N LEU A 43 9.69 7.51 0.88
CA LEU A 43 10.60 8.29 1.73
C LEU A 43 11.54 9.13 0.87
N LYS A 44 12.09 8.56 -0.22
CA LYS A 44 12.92 9.30 -1.17
C LYS A 44 12.13 10.45 -1.83
N CYS A 45 10.89 10.20 -2.24
CA CYS A 45 10.09 11.22 -2.90
C CYS A 45 9.75 12.41 -2.00
N PHE A 46 9.50 12.15 -0.72
CA PHE A 46 9.28 13.21 0.27
C PHE A 46 10.58 13.77 0.89
N ASN A 47 11.75 13.35 0.40
CA ASN A 47 13.06 13.70 0.95
C ASN A 47 13.17 13.45 2.47
N MET A 48 12.64 12.31 2.91
CA MET A 48 12.58 11.89 4.31
C MET A 48 13.54 10.73 4.59
N LYS A 49 14.11 10.73 5.80
CA LYS A 49 14.91 9.61 6.30
C LYS A 49 14.08 8.60 7.10
N ASP A 50 13.03 9.08 7.77
CA ASP A 50 12.19 8.31 8.69
C ASP A 50 10.70 8.44 8.39
N HIS A 51 9.90 7.59 9.03
CA HIS A 51 8.45 7.46 8.87
C HIS A 51 7.62 8.58 9.53
N ASN A 52 8.24 9.70 9.88
CA ASN A 52 7.61 10.80 10.61
C ASN A 52 7.14 11.89 9.66
N LEU A 53 6.10 11.59 8.89
CA LEU A 53 5.50 12.55 7.96
C LEU A 53 4.71 13.59 8.76
N PRO A 54 5.09 14.89 8.71
CA PRO A 54 4.36 15.92 9.43
C PRO A 54 2.95 16.09 8.83
N PRO A 55 1.97 16.58 9.61
CA PRO A 55 0.65 16.92 9.07
C PRO A 55 0.77 17.98 7.96
N GLY A 56 0.02 17.80 6.88
CA GLY A 56 0.02 18.72 5.74
C GLY A 56 -0.20 17.99 4.42
N ASP A 57 -0.25 18.77 3.35
CA ASP A 57 -0.32 18.24 1.99
C ASP A 57 1.08 17.87 1.51
N HIS A 58 1.22 16.64 1.02
CA HIS A 58 2.48 16.10 0.52
C HIS A 58 2.30 15.68 -0.93
N VAL A 59 3.15 16.21 -1.80
CA VAL A 59 3.10 15.93 -3.23
C VAL A 59 4.37 15.20 -3.64
N CYS A 60 4.19 14.09 -4.34
CA CYS A 60 5.27 13.31 -4.93
C CYS A 60 5.20 13.40 -6.45
N ASN A 61 6.10 14.16 -7.06
CA ASN A 61 6.09 14.43 -8.50
C ASN A 61 6.84 13.39 -9.34
N GLU A 62 7.83 12.71 -8.75
CA GLU A 62 8.64 11.71 -9.45
C GLU A 62 8.67 10.40 -8.68
N TRP A 63 8.10 9.37 -9.32
CA TRP A 63 8.02 8.04 -8.74
C TRP A 63 8.78 7.03 -9.60
N HIS A 64 9.96 6.62 -9.15
CA HIS A 64 10.73 5.59 -9.86
C HIS A 64 10.22 4.19 -9.48
N MET A 65 9.73 3.45 -10.48
CA MET A 65 9.15 2.11 -10.32
C MET A 65 10.18 0.97 -10.28
N ASP A 66 11.46 1.23 -10.51
CA ASP A 66 12.50 0.19 -10.50
C ASP A 66 12.61 -0.66 -9.22
N PRO A 67 12.37 -0.14 -8.00
CA PRO A 67 12.34 -0.98 -6.79
C PRO A 67 11.08 -1.87 -6.67
N PHE A 68 10.08 -1.76 -7.55
CA PHE A 68 8.81 -2.49 -7.47
C PHE A 68 8.89 -3.90 -8.07
N LYS A 69 9.73 -4.10 -9.09
CA LYS A 69 9.82 -5.37 -9.83
C LYS A 69 10.23 -6.57 -8.96
N LYS A 70 10.83 -6.33 -7.79
CA LYS A 70 11.30 -7.37 -6.86
C LYS A 70 10.47 -7.51 -5.57
N ALA A 71 9.46 -6.67 -5.35
CA ALA A 71 8.98 -6.39 -3.99
C ALA A 71 7.51 -6.75 -3.72
N LEU A 72 6.78 -7.39 -4.64
CA LEU A 72 5.46 -7.94 -4.30
C LEU A 72 5.63 -9.41 -3.90
N PRO A 73 5.19 -9.81 -2.69
CA PRO A 73 5.32 -11.19 -2.21
C PRO A 73 4.50 -12.18 -3.03
N VAL A 74 3.71 -11.69 -3.99
CA VAL A 74 2.88 -12.52 -4.86
C VAL A 74 2.90 -11.96 -6.28
N SER A 75 3.14 -12.84 -7.25
CA SER A 75 3.09 -12.51 -8.68
C SER A 75 1.65 -12.14 -9.06
N ILE A 76 1.37 -10.83 -9.09
CA ILE A 76 0.14 -10.30 -9.70
C ILE A 76 0.37 -10.35 -11.20
N LYS A 77 -0.29 -11.30 -11.88
CA LYS A 77 -0.09 -11.56 -13.31
C LYS A 77 -1.02 -10.77 -14.24
N THR A 78 -2.08 -10.19 -13.69
CA THR A 78 -3.17 -9.59 -14.48
C THR A 78 -3.66 -8.32 -13.82
N LYS A 79 -4.57 -8.41 -12.86
CA LYS A 79 -5.15 -7.24 -12.17
C LYS A 79 -5.03 -7.40 -10.68
N ALA A 80 -4.76 -6.31 -9.98
CA ALA A 80 -4.83 -6.25 -8.53
C ALA A 80 -5.80 -5.18 -8.07
N TYR A 81 -6.62 -5.53 -7.09
CA TYR A 81 -7.46 -4.57 -6.38
C TYR A 81 -7.03 -4.52 -4.93
N ILE A 82 -6.64 -3.34 -4.46
CA ILE A 82 -6.12 -3.11 -3.12
C ILE A 82 -7.06 -2.13 -2.41
N ASN A 83 -7.56 -2.52 -1.25
CA ASN A 83 -8.31 -1.65 -0.36
C ASN A 83 -7.52 -1.42 0.93
N ILE A 84 -7.32 -0.17 1.32
CA ILE A 84 -6.67 0.23 2.57
C ILE A 84 -7.67 1.09 3.34
N ASP A 85 -8.11 0.62 4.50
CA ASP A 85 -9.03 1.32 5.38
C ASP A 85 -8.30 1.83 6.63
N PHE A 86 -8.62 3.05 7.03
CA PHE A 86 -8.06 3.71 8.21
C PHE A 86 -9.12 3.82 9.29
N TYR A 87 -8.81 3.37 10.50
CA TYR A 87 -9.71 3.39 11.65
C TYR A 87 -9.07 4.08 12.85
N ARG A 88 -9.86 4.79 13.64
CA ARG A 88 -9.48 5.27 14.98
C ARG A 88 -10.62 4.99 15.95
N HIS A 89 -10.34 4.26 17.02
CA HIS A 89 -11.36 3.83 17.99
C HIS A 89 -12.54 3.12 17.32
N ASN A 90 -12.25 2.18 16.42
CA ASN A 90 -13.22 1.43 15.60
C ASN A 90 -14.08 2.26 14.63
N GLN A 91 -13.91 3.58 14.56
CA GLN A 91 -14.56 4.43 13.56
C GLN A 91 -13.68 4.53 12.32
N LYS A 92 -14.27 4.32 11.13
CA LYS A 92 -13.58 4.47 9.85
C LYS A 92 -13.36 5.96 9.57
N LEU A 93 -12.09 6.36 9.44
CA LEU A 93 -11.69 7.73 9.11
C LEU A 93 -11.64 7.95 7.60
N GLY A 94 -11.32 6.90 6.84
CA GLY A 94 -11.19 7.00 5.38
C GLY A 94 -10.77 5.67 4.76
N CYS A 95 -10.68 5.66 3.44
CA CYS A 95 -10.14 4.54 2.69
C CYS A 95 -9.50 4.96 1.37
N THR A 96 -8.50 4.18 0.96
CA THR A 96 -7.89 4.25 -0.37
C THR A 96 -8.17 2.95 -1.08
N LYS A 97 -8.69 3.04 -2.31
CA LYS A 97 -8.90 1.91 -3.21
C LYS A 97 -8.02 2.10 -4.43
N VAL A 98 -7.27 1.06 -4.78
CA VAL A 98 -6.37 1.06 -5.93
C VAL A 98 -6.72 -0.12 -6.81
N LEU A 99 -6.98 0.13 -8.08
CA LEU A 99 -7.06 -0.89 -9.11
C LEU A 99 -5.83 -0.77 -10.01
N LEU A 100 -5.05 -1.83 -10.08
CA LEU A 100 -3.86 -1.93 -10.90
C LEU A 100 -4.14 -2.93 -12.02
N ASP A 101 -3.90 -2.51 -13.26
CA ASP A 101 -3.76 -3.42 -14.40
C ASP A 101 -2.26 -3.64 -14.61
N VAL A 102 -1.82 -4.87 -14.46
CA VAL A 102 -0.42 -5.30 -14.54
C VAL A 102 -0.28 -6.06 -15.85
N SER A 103 -0.24 -5.30 -16.95
CA SER A 103 0.00 -5.77 -18.33
C SER A 103 1.48 -5.92 -18.61
#